data_AF-A0A968Y340-F1
#
_entry.id   AF-A0A968Y340-F1
#
_cell.length_a   1.000
_cell.length_b   1.000
_cell.length_c   1.000
_cell.angle_alpha   90.00
_cell.angle_beta   90.00
_cell.angle_gamma   90.00
#
_symmetry.space_group_name_H-M   'P 1'
#
loop_
_entity.id
_entity.type
_entity.pdbx_description
1 polymer ?
#
loop_
_entity_poly.entity_id
_entity_poly.type
_entity_poly.pdbx_seq_one_letter_code
_entity_poly.pdbx_strand_id
1 'polypeptide(L)'
;MISETNQKLPETSDNYAGSLSVSLPADRIRDLAQIDIVKTVTAIASEWVAIIVAITLCHQFWNPFLYAIAVMFIGARQHALAVLQHDAAHYRLFPNKKWNDAVAEVFLAWPILLSNQYFREYHFLHHRYIGTEKMAIASNMELIPPQANKLLHGNFPSRK
;
A
#
# COMPACT_ATOMS: atom_id res chain seq x y z
N MET A 1 -57.52 14.78 14.70
CA MET A 1 -56.56 15.16 15.75
C MET A 1 -55.47 14.09 15.75
N ILE A 2 -54.48 14.23 14.85
CA ILE A 2 -53.31 13.37 14.77
C ILE A 2 -52.13 14.32 14.95
N SER A 3 -51.47 14.22 16.10
CA SER A 3 -50.38 15.10 16.51
C SER A 3 -49.12 14.68 15.78
N GLU A 4 -48.62 15.55 14.90
CA GLU A 4 -47.27 15.45 14.34
C GLU A 4 -46.27 15.60 15.49
N THR A 5 -45.70 14.48 15.92
CA THR A 5 -44.56 14.46 16.83
C THR A 5 -43.33 14.81 15.99
N ASN A 6 -43.02 16.10 15.97
CA ASN A 6 -41.76 16.64 15.47
C ASN A 6 -40.64 16.25 16.44
N GLN A 7 -40.31 14.95 16.48
CA GLN A 7 -39.17 14.44 17.22
C GLN A 7 -37.93 14.72 16.37
N LYS A 8 -37.31 15.88 16.64
CA LYS A 8 -35.97 16.22 16.16
C LYS A 8 -35.05 15.06 16.53
N LEU A 9 -34.55 14.33 15.53
CA LEU A 9 -33.51 13.32 15.71
C LEU A 9 -32.37 14.00 16.50
N PRO A 10 -31.78 13.34 17.52
CA PRO A 10 -30.62 13.91 18.19
C PRO A 10 -29.58 14.23 17.12
N GLU A 11 -29.14 15.50 17.07
CA GLU A 11 -27.90 15.84 16.37
C GLU A 11 -26.82 15.01 17.04
N THR A 12 -26.52 13.85 16.48
CA THR A 12 -25.37 13.09 16.89
C THR A 12 -24.20 13.97 16.47
N SER A 13 -23.55 14.58 17.45
CA SER A 13 -22.25 15.23 17.28
C SER A 13 -21.22 14.13 17.05
N ASP A 14 -21.40 13.41 15.94
CA ASP A 14 -20.68 12.22 15.54
C ASP A 14 -19.28 12.62 15.06
N ASN A 15 -18.54 13.23 15.98
CA ASN A 15 -17.11 13.13 16.08
C ASN A 15 -16.79 11.66 16.38
N TYR A 16 -16.94 10.78 15.38
CA TYR A 16 -16.33 9.45 15.39
C TYR A 16 -14.80 9.55 15.49
N ALA A 17 -14.25 10.73 15.16
CA ALA A 17 -12.99 11.20 15.69
C ALA A 17 -13.17 11.56 17.18
N GLY A 18 -13.25 10.54 18.04
CA GLY A 18 -12.90 10.75 19.44
C GLY A 18 -11.59 11.54 19.48
N SER A 19 -11.44 12.48 20.41
CA SER A 19 -10.16 13.16 20.59
C SER A 19 -9.11 12.09 20.81
N LEU A 20 -8.31 11.81 19.78
CA LEU A 20 -7.14 10.95 19.89
C LEU A 20 -6.24 11.71 20.87
N SER A 21 -6.37 11.36 22.15
CA SER A 21 -5.81 12.12 23.27
C SER A 21 -4.28 12.10 23.29
N VAL A 22 -3.67 11.36 22.36
CA VAL A 22 -2.24 11.20 22.19
C VAL A 22 -1.86 11.67 20.78
N SER A 23 -1.71 12.98 20.61
CA SER A 23 -0.93 13.52 19.49
C SER A 23 0.55 13.30 19.81
N LEU A 24 1.24 12.49 19.02
CA LEU A 24 2.69 12.32 19.19
C LEU A 24 3.41 13.64 18.90
N PRO A 25 4.42 14.01 19.70
CA PRO A 25 5.17 15.22 19.43
C PRO A 25 5.95 15.07 18.11
N ALA A 26 6.15 16.19 17.42
CA ALA A 26 6.63 16.19 16.03
C ALA A 26 8.03 15.60 15.85
N ASP A 27 8.88 15.69 16.89
CA ASP A 27 10.18 15.04 16.99
C ASP A 27 10.06 13.51 16.93
N ARG A 28 9.15 12.93 17.71
CA ARG A 28 8.90 11.48 17.72
C ARG A 28 8.34 10.97 16.41
N ILE A 29 7.46 11.74 15.77
CA ILE A 29 6.97 11.42 14.42
C ILE A 29 8.13 11.40 13.43
N ARG A 30 9.03 12.38 13.51
CA ARG A 30 10.19 12.48 12.62
C ARG A 30 11.17 11.32 12.81
N ASP A 31 11.42 10.91 14.04
CA ASP A 31 12.28 9.77 14.34
C ASP A 31 11.70 8.46 13.81
N LEU A 32 10.38 8.25 13.99
CA LEU A 32 9.68 7.07 13.45
C LEU A 32 9.56 7.08 11.92
N ALA A 33 9.64 8.25 11.29
CA ALA A 33 9.58 8.40 9.84
C ALA A 33 10.95 8.17 9.15
N GLN A 34 12.03 7.92 9.90
CA GLN A 34 13.34 7.66 9.32
C GLN A 34 13.36 6.29 8.61
N ILE A 35 13.96 6.27 7.42
CA ILE A 35 14.12 5.04 6.64
C ILE A 35 15.26 4.21 7.25
N ASP A 36 14.95 2.96 7.59
CA ASP A 36 15.90 1.99 8.12
C ASP A 36 16.18 0.92 7.06
N ILE A 37 17.31 1.08 6.37
CA ILE A 37 17.69 0.21 5.24
C ILE A 37 17.87 -1.24 5.70
N VAL A 38 18.34 -1.48 6.92
CA VAL A 38 18.57 -2.84 7.42
C VAL A 38 17.24 -3.57 7.57
N LYS A 39 16.24 -2.90 8.14
CA LYS A 39 14.89 -3.45 8.24
C LYS A 39 14.28 -3.71 6.87
N THR A 40 14.41 -2.78 5.93
CA THR A 40 13.94 -2.94 4.56
C THR A 40 14.58 -4.15 3.89
N VAL A 41 15.90 -4.24 3.86
CA VAL A 41 16.61 -5.34 3.19
C VAL A 41 16.29 -6.68 3.85
N THR A 42 16.24 -6.72 5.18
CA THR A 42 15.91 -7.94 5.93
C THR A 42 14.49 -8.40 5.65
N ALA A 43 13.51 -7.47 5.62
CA ALA A 43 12.13 -7.79 5.29
C ALA A 43 12.03 -8.40 3.89
N ILE A 44 12.58 -7.72 2.88
CA ILE A 44 12.56 -8.22 1.49
C ILE A 44 13.24 -9.59 1.39
N ALA A 45 14.44 -9.73 1.95
CA ALA A 45 15.19 -10.98 1.90
C ALA A 45 14.44 -12.14 2.59
N SER A 46 13.79 -11.87 3.72
CA SER A 46 13.03 -12.90 4.46
C SER A 46 11.85 -13.45 3.67
N GLU A 47 11.13 -12.60 2.93
CA GLU A 47 10.01 -13.03 2.09
C GLU A 47 10.50 -13.88 0.91
N TRP A 48 11.60 -13.48 0.25
CA TRP A 48 12.20 -14.26 -0.83
C TRP A 48 12.75 -15.61 -0.36
N VAL A 49 13.43 -15.65 0.79
CA VAL A 49 13.91 -16.90 1.38
C VAL A 49 12.73 -17.82 1.68
N ALA A 50 11.64 -17.31 2.26
CA ALA A 50 10.45 -18.10 2.54
C ALA A 50 9.82 -18.69 1.26
N ILE A 51 9.72 -17.90 0.18
CA ILE A 51 9.21 -18.36 -1.12
C ILE A 51 10.12 -19.44 -1.72
N ILE A 52 11.43 -19.21 -1.74
CA ILE A 52 12.41 -20.17 -2.28
C ILE A 52 12.35 -21.48 -1.50
N VAL A 53 12.34 -21.43 -0.16
CA VAL A 53 12.23 -22.62 0.69
C VAL A 53 10.96 -23.40 0.39
N ALA A 54 9.82 -22.73 0.26
CA ALA A 54 8.55 -23.39 -0.08
C ALA A 54 8.63 -24.10 -1.45
N ILE A 55 9.21 -23.44 -2.45
CA ILE A 55 9.40 -24.02 -3.79
C ILE A 55 10.34 -25.23 -3.73
N THR A 56 11.48 -25.12 -3.02
CA THR A 56 12.45 -26.21 -2.87
C THR A 56 11.83 -27.43 -2.18
N LEU A 57 11.03 -27.23 -1.14
CA LEU A 57 10.33 -28.32 -0.45
C LEU A 57 9.34 -29.03 -1.38
N CYS A 58 8.55 -28.29 -2.16
CA CYS A 58 7.66 -28.89 -3.15
C CYS A 58 8.41 -29.65 -4.25
N HIS A 59 9.54 -29.12 -4.70
CA HIS A 59 10.36 -29.79 -5.71
C HIS A 59 10.97 -31.10 -5.20
N GLN A 60 11.41 -31.11 -3.93
CA GLN A 60 12.01 -32.27 -3.31
C GLN A 60 10.97 -33.35 -2.95
N PHE A 61 9.81 -32.93 -2.47
CA PHE A 61 8.75 -33.81 -1.99
C PHE A 61 7.53 -33.73 -2.93
N TRP A 62 7.41 -34.71 -3.82
CA TRP A 62 6.30 -34.82 -4.78
C TRP A 62 4.99 -35.28 -4.11
N ASN A 63 4.41 -34.43 -3.26
CA ASN A 63 3.17 -34.70 -2.53
C ASN A 63 2.10 -33.65 -2.85
N PRO A 64 0.96 -34.02 -3.46
CA PRO A 64 -0.11 -33.07 -3.84
C PRO A 64 -0.63 -32.18 -2.70
N PHE A 65 -0.68 -32.70 -1.47
CA PHE A 65 -1.12 -31.91 -0.31
C PHE A 65 -0.10 -30.84 0.07
N LEU A 66 1.19 -31.16 -0.03
CA LEU A 66 2.26 -30.19 0.20
C LEU A 66 2.22 -29.06 -0.83
N TYR A 67 1.93 -29.37 -2.10
CA TYR A 67 1.73 -28.35 -3.13
C TYR A 67 0.58 -27.40 -2.79
N ALA A 68 -0.57 -27.91 -2.33
CA ALA A 68 -1.69 -27.06 -1.95
C ALA A 68 -1.31 -26.10 -0.80
N ILE A 69 -0.62 -26.61 0.23
CA ILE A 69 -0.11 -25.79 1.34
C ILE A 69 0.88 -24.74 0.85
N ALA A 70 1.83 -25.14 -0.01
CA ALA A 70 2.84 -24.23 -0.52
C ALA A 70 2.24 -23.11 -1.38
N VAL A 71 1.22 -23.39 -2.18
CA VAL A 71 0.51 -22.36 -2.96
C VAL A 71 -0.12 -21.33 -2.02
N MET A 72 -0.84 -21.77 -0.97
CA MET A 72 -1.42 -20.85 0.02
C MET A 72 -0.33 -20.04 0.74
N PHE A 73 0.76 -20.70 1.13
CA PHE A 73 1.88 -20.05 1.80
C PHE A 73 2.56 -19.00 0.92
N ILE A 74 2.88 -19.34 -0.33
CA ILE A 74 3.48 -18.42 -1.30
C ILE A 74 2.53 -17.25 -1.58
N GLY A 75 1.22 -17.50 -1.72
CA GLY A 75 0.22 -16.44 -1.85
C GLY A 75 0.24 -15.45 -0.67
N ALA A 76 0.40 -15.96 0.56
CA ALA A 76 0.56 -15.10 1.73
C ALA A 76 1.88 -14.29 1.70
N ARG A 77 2.97 -14.84 1.16
CA ARG A 77 4.25 -14.11 0.99
C ARG A 77 4.14 -13.07 -0.13
N GLN A 78 3.45 -13.39 -1.23
CA GLN A 78 3.12 -12.43 -2.29
C GLN A 78 2.30 -11.25 -1.75
N HIS A 79 1.35 -11.51 -0.85
CA HIS A 79 0.64 -10.43 -0.16
C HIS A 79 1.58 -9.56 0.70
N ALA A 80 2.53 -10.17 1.43
CA ALA A 80 3.54 -9.41 2.17
C ALA A 80 4.42 -8.54 1.25
N LEU A 81 4.82 -9.06 0.09
CA LEU A 81 5.53 -8.29 -0.94
C LEU A 81 4.69 -7.12 -1.46
N ALA A 82 3.38 -7.29 -1.65
CA ALA A 82 2.48 -6.21 -2.04
C ALA A 82 2.39 -5.11 -0.97
N VAL A 83 2.43 -5.46 0.33
CA VAL A 83 2.51 -4.49 1.42
C VAL A 83 3.82 -3.71 1.38
N LEU A 84 4.95 -4.38 1.11
CA LEU A 84 6.23 -3.68 0.93
C LEU A 84 6.24 -2.79 -0.32
N GLN A 85 5.58 -3.22 -1.40
CA GLN A 85 5.40 -2.40 -2.61
C GLN A 85 4.55 -1.15 -2.31
N HIS A 86 3.53 -1.27 -1.46
CA HIS A 86 2.77 -0.12 -0.97
C HIS A 86 3.68 0.94 -0.32
N ASP A 87 4.59 0.52 0.56
CA ASP A 87 5.53 1.45 1.18
C ASP A 87 6.55 2.01 0.18
N ALA A 88 6.92 1.21 -0.83
CA ALA A 88 7.73 1.66 -1.96
C ALA A 88 7.03 2.73 -2.80
N ALA A 89 5.71 2.65 -2.96
CA ALA A 89 4.92 3.67 -3.66
C ALA A 89 5.06 5.04 -2.98
N HIS A 90 5.24 5.05 -1.66
CA HIS A 90 5.50 6.23 -0.85
C HIS A 90 6.99 6.62 -0.74
N TYR A 91 7.89 5.95 -1.45
CA TYR A 91 9.35 6.14 -1.37
C TYR A 91 9.93 5.92 0.04
N ARG A 92 9.41 4.90 0.76
CA ARG A 92 9.83 4.61 2.14
C ARG A 92 10.75 3.40 2.28
N LEU A 93 11.21 2.79 1.19
CA LEU A 93 12.15 1.66 1.26
C LEU A 93 13.60 2.12 1.28
N PHE A 94 13.96 3.08 0.43
CA PHE A 94 15.34 3.56 0.32
C PHE A 94 15.38 5.09 0.24
N PRO A 95 16.41 5.74 0.82
CA PRO A 95 16.57 7.20 0.72
C PRO A 95 16.72 7.69 -0.73
N ASN A 96 17.31 6.88 -1.61
CA ASN A 96 17.44 7.18 -3.02
C ASN A 96 16.25 6.63 -3.80
N LYS A 97 15.47 7.53 -4.43
CA LYS A 97 14.27 7.18 -5.20
C LYS A 97 14.53 6.22 -6.36
N LYS A 98 15.67 6.33 -7.05
CA LYS A 98 16.01 5.42 -8.16
C LYS A 98 16.20 3.99 -7.65
N TRP A 99 16.89 3.83 -6.52
CA TRP A 99 17.08 2.53 -5.89
C TRP A 99 15.78 1.98 -5.32
N ASN A 100 14.96 2.84 -4.69
CA ASN A 100 13.62 2.47 -4.25
C ASN A 100 12.80 1.85 -5.40
N ASP A 101 12.78 2.52 -6.55
CA ASP A 101 11.96 2.10 -7.68
C ASP A 101 12.52 0.85 -8.35
N ALA A 102 13.83 0.78 -8.57
CA ALA A 102 14.45 -0.40 -9.16
C ALA A 102 14.25 -1.66 -8.28
N VAL A 103 14.45 -1.54 -6.97
CA VAL A 103 14.27 -2.67 -6.04
C VAL A 103 12.79 -3.06 -5.97
N ALA A 104 11.89 -2.08 -5.87
CA ALA A 104 10.46 -2.36 -5.79
C ALA A 104 9.92 -3.02 -7.07
N GLU A 105 10.33 -2.56 -8.24
CA GLU A 105 9.90 -3.14 -9.52
C GLU A 105 10.33 -4.61 -9.63
N VAL A 106 11.61 -4.89 -9.35
CA VAL A 106 12.18 -6.23 -9.56
C VAL A 106 11.81 -7.21 -8.45
N PHE A 107 11.91 -6.80 -7.19
CA PHE A 107 11.83 -7.72 -6.06
C PHE A 107 10.45 -7.77 -5.40
N LEU A 108 9.58 -6.79 -5.65
CA LEU A 108 8.26 -6.71 -5.00
C LEU A 108 7.12 -6.83 -6.01
N ALA A 109 7.14 -6.02 -7.07
CA ALA A 109 6.04 -5.93 -8.03
C ALA A 109 6.05 -7.08 -9.06
N TRP A 110 7.22 -7.37 -9.65
CA TRP A 110 7.36 -8.45 -10.63
C TRP A 110 6.90 -9.84 -10.13
N PRO A 111 7.26 -10.32 -8.92
CA PRO A 111 6.81 -11.64 -8.44
C PRO A 111 5.30 -11.75 -8.17
N ILE A 112 4.57 -10.62 -8.17
CA ILE A 112 3.11 -10.57 -8.11
C ILE A 112 2.47 -10.07 -9.41
N LEU A 113 3.28 -10.00 -10.49
CA LEU A 113 2.89 -9.62 -11.85
C LEU A 113 2.28 -8.21 -11.95
N LEU A 114 2.78 -7.28 -11.15
CA LEU A 114 2.41 -5.87 -11.16
C LEU A 114 3.61 -4.98 -11.53
N SER A 115 3.33 -3.71 -11.79
CA SER A 115 4.36 -2.65 -11.88
C SER A 115 4.23 -1.70 -10.69
N ASN A 116 5.37 -1.35 -10.07
CA ASN A 116 5.42 -0.40 -8.96
C ASN A 116 5.09 1.02 -9.43
N GLN A 117 5.52 1.41 -10.63
CA GLN A 117 5.18 2.73 -11.18
C GLN A 117 3.66 2.86 -11.36
N TYR A 118 3.06 1.89 -12.05
CA TYR A 118 1.64 1.88 -12.30
C TYR A 118 0.82 1.84 -11.01
N PHE A 119 1.20 0.95 -10.09
CA PHE A 119 0.59 0.84 -8.78
C PHE A 119 0.66 2.16 -8.01
N ARG A 120 1.81 2.85 -8.00
CA ARG A 120 1.97 4.13 -7.29
C ARG A 120 1.01 5.20 -7.80
N GLU A 121 0.87 5.33 -9.11
CA GLU A 121 -0.04 6.31 -9.72
C GLU A 121 -1.48 6.04 -9.30
N TYR A 122 -1.93 4.80 -9.43
CA TYR A 122 -3.25 4.36 -8.98
C TYR A 122 -3.46 4.57 -7.47
N HIS A 123 -2.46 4.20 -6.67
CA HIS A 123 -2.49 4.28 -5.21
C HIS A 123 -2.65 5.72 -4.70
N PHE A 124 -1.97 6.69 -5.34
CA PHE A 124 -2.16 8.09 -4.99
C PHE A 124 -3.54 8.63 -5.40
N LEU A 125 -4.10 8.17 -6.52
CA LEU A 125 -5.48 8.51 -6.88
C LEU A 125 -6.48 7.93 -5.87
N HIS A 126 -6.27 6.67 -5.47
CA HIS A 126 -7.07 6.02 -4.43
C HIS A 126 -7.08 6.84 -3.14
N HIS A 127 -5.91 7.17 -2.58
CA HIS A 127 -5.83 7.97 -1.36
C HIS A 127 -6.39 9.38 -1.50
N ARG A 128 -6.29 9.99 -2.69
CA ARG A 128 -6.81 11.34 -2.93
C ARG A 128 -8.34 11.39 -2.98
N TYR A 129 -8.98 10.33 -3.47
CA TYR A 129 -10.42 10.32 -3.74
C TYR A 129 -11.20 9.35 -2.85
N ILE A 130 -10.55 8.69 -1.88
CA ILE A 130 -11.22 7.75 -0.97
C ILE A 130 -12.47 8.37 -0.33
N GLY A 131 -13.59 7.65 -0.37
CA GLY A 131 -14.87 8.11 0.17
C GLY A 131 -15.59 9.18 -0.65
N THR A 132 -15.12 9.49 -1.87
CA THR A 132 -15.78 10.43 -2.79
C THR A 132 -16.33 9.72 -4.03
N GLU A 133 -17.33 10.29 -4.68
CA GLU A 133 -17.85 9.78 -5.96
C GLU A 133 -16.78 9.72 -7.06
N LYS A 134 -15.75 10.58 -6.97
CA LYS A 134 -14.61 10.58 -7.89
C LYS A 134 -13.76 9.31 -7.79
N MET A 135 -13.87 8.54 -6.71
CA MET A 135 -13.21 7.24 -6.58
C MET A 135 -13.70 6.24 -7.63
N ALA A 136 -15.01 6.21 -7.90
CA ALA A 136 -15.60 5.32 -8.90
C ALA A 136 -15.12 5.65 -10.33
N ILE A 137 -14.80 6.93 -10.58
CA ILE A 137 -14.22 7.38 -11.84
C ILE A 137 -12.72 7.02 -11.90
N ALA A 138 -11.99 7.18 -10.79
CA ALA A 138 -10.57 6.84 -10.69
C ALA A 138 -10.29 5.33 -10.72
N SER A 139 -11.27 4.48 -10.37
CA SER A 139 -11.17 3.01 -10.47
C SER A 139 -11.33 2.48 -11.90
N ASN A 140 -11.81 3.30 -12.84
CA ASN A 140 -11.88 2.93 -14.24
C ASN A 140 -10.48 3.02 -14.87
N MET A 141 -9.79 1.89 -14.89
CA MET A 141 -8.43 1.71 -15.37
C MET A 141 -8.21 2.20 -16.81
N GLU A 142 -9.25 2.17 -17.66
CA GLU A 142 -9.26 2.73 -19.03
C GLU A 142 -9.22 4.27 -19.09
N LEU A 143 -9.59 4.94 -17.99
CA LEU A 143 -9.66 6.40 -17.87
C LEU A 143 -8.47 7.00 -17.11
N ILE A 144 -7.39 6.25 -16.90
CA ILE A 144 -6.09 6.85 -16.58
C ILE A 144 -5.45 7.22 -17.91
N PRO A 145 -5.68 8.43 -18.47
CA PRO A 145 -5.07 8.79 -19.73
C PRO A 145 -3.55 8.70 -19.55
N PRO A 146 -2.78 8.32 -20.59
CA PRO A 146 -1.32 8.44 -20.59
C PRO A 146 -0.84 9.89 -20.33
N GLN A 147 -1.76 10.86 -20.32
CA GLN A 147 -1.57 12.26 -19.93
C GLN A 147 -1.84 12.57 -18.44
N ALA A 148 -2.14 11.59 -17.57
CA ALA A 148 -2.22 11.80 -16.12
C ALA A 148 -0.91 12.33 -15.52
N ASN A 149 0.19 12.21 -16.27
CA ASN A 149 1.44 12.93 -16.06
C ASN A 149 1.23 14.45 -15.83
N LYS A 150 0.30 15.11 -16.54
CA LYS A 150 0.10 16.57 -16.44
C LYS A 150 -0.72 17.00 -15.22
N LEU A 151 -1.57 16.12 -14.69
CA LEU A 151 -2.36 16.36 -13.47
C LEU A 151 -1.60 15.94 -12.19
N LEU A 152 -0.65 15.01 -12.33
CA LEU A 152 0.26 14.58 -11.25
C LEU A 152 1.57 15.40 -11.21
N HIS A 153 2.00 16.02 -12.31
CA HIS A 153 3.15 16.93 -12.37
C HIS A 153 2.78 18.42 -12.39
N GLY A 154 1.64 18.80 -11.79
CA GLY A 154 1.51 20.17 -11.32
C GLY A 154 2.71 20.46 -10.41
N ASN A 155 3.58 21.39 -10.82
CA ASN A 155 4.85 21.72 -10.16
C ASN A 155 4.76 21.53 -8.65
N PHE A 156 5.33 20.44 -8.13
CA PHE A 156 5.53 20.29 -6.71
C PHE A 156 6.62 21.30 -6.32
N PRO A 157 6.31 22.36 -5.56
CA PRO A 157 7.37 23.17 -4.98
C PRO A 157 8.20 22.23 -4.11
N SER A 158 9.51 22.14 -4.40
CA SER A 158 10.43 21.45 -3.50
C SER A 158 10.31 22.12 -2.14
N ARG A 159 9.80 21.42 -1.13
CA ARG A 159 9.97 21.90 0.25
C ARG A 159 11.47 21.91 0.52
N LYS A 160 12.00 23.12 0.69
CA LYS A 160 13.33 23.37 1.27
C LYS A 160 13.35 22.85 2.71
#